data_AF-A0AB36WRX8-F1
#
_entry.id   AF-A0AB36WRX8-F1
#
_cell.length_a   1.000
_cell.length_b   1.000
_cell.length_c   1.000
_cell.angle_alpha   90.00
_cell.angle_beta   90.00
_cell.angle_gamma   90.00
#
_symmetry.space_group_name_H-M   'P 1'
#
loop_
_entity.id
_entity.type
_entity.pdbx_description
1 polymer ?
#
loop_
_entity_poly.entity_id
_entity_poly.type
_entity_poly.pdbx_seq_one_letter_code
_entity_poly.pdbx_strand_id
1 'polypeptide(L)'
;MVKTKKTIYLDQNVLTELRINKLYTSDSKLIQLLKLLTSNEYTIVYSHTTLLEIYNIGNKAYIDEHLETLRLLNAVYWNKLFTPNEHNVYVIYRNFVKVHEGKFSRVLYASNEKFIKRINGIDIGITTKDSFNSMLGEAVSIPFSYLDDKIPILRKANKYFSKKAVDLTINYFSSISNELPDFDPVTFRECIKIDTEIKLIEPEEAMFFIIKALCDYDPHFINIFKFDKGNIETKIEFFFNFLNWIGYYSDKFQNDTNKKGFHAASMRDAAHAGTAWHFDYLLSDDYKFRQKAKACYAFVGSTTKVLSIDEFLLLH
;
A
#
# COMPACT_ATOMS: atom_id res chain seq x y z
N MET A 1 12.70 16.29 31.05
CA MET A 1 12.45 15.26 30.02
C MET A 1 12.16 15.98 28.71
N VAL A 2 12.94 15.74 27.66
CA VAL A 2 12.60 16.26 26.32
C VAL A 2 11.39 15.45 25.85
N LYS A 3 10.22 16.07 25.75
CA LYS A 3 9.01 15.42 25.23
C LYS A 3 9.28 15.10 23.76
N THR A 4 9.41 13.83 23.41
CA THR A 4 9.56 13.40 22.02
C THR A 4 8.28 13.75 21.26
N LYS A 5 8.43 14.41 20.09
CA LYS A 5 7.30 14.73 19.22
C LYS A 5 6.63 13.45 18.75
N LYS A 6 5.31 13.43 18.72
CA LYS A 6 4.56 12.29 18.17
C LYS A 6 4.56 12.34 16.65
N THR A 7 4.62 11.20 16.01
CA THR A 7 4.67 11.05 14.56
C THR A 7 3.28 10.84 13.97
N ILE A 8 2.97 11.55 12.88
CA ILE A 8 1.69 11.45 12.18
C ILE A 8 1.95 11.14 10.72
N TYR A 9 1.38 10.05 10.24
CA TYR A 9 1.31 9.72 8.83
C TYR A 9 -0.05 10.17 8.27
N LEU A 10 -0.02 10.95 7.20
CA LEU A 10 -1.23 11.42 6.54
C LEU A 10 -1.52 10.56 5.32
N ASP A 11 -2.74 10.01 5.26
CA ASP A 11 -3.28 9.50 4.01
C ASP A 11 -3.47 10.65 2.99
N GLN A 12 -3.48 10.30 1.71
CA GLN A 12 -3.53 11.24 0.61
C GLN A 12 -4.82 12.06 0.57
N ASN A 13 -5.93 11.51 1.07
CA ASN A 13 -7.19 12.23 1.18
C ASN A 13 -7.07 13.42 2.17
N VAL A 14 -6.41 13.24 3.31
CA VAL A 14 -6.17 14.30 4.30
C VAL A 14 -5.21 15.33 3.72
N LEU A 15 -4.10 14.89 3.10
CA LEU A 15 -3.16 15.80 2.46
C LEU A 15 -3.83 16.63 1.34
N THR A 16 -4.77 16.02 0.62
CA THR A 16 -5.57 16.67 -0.42
C THR A 16 -6.46 17.78 0.16
N GLU A 17 -7.11 17.55 1.30
CA GLU A 17 -7.95 18.57 1.94
C GLU A 17 -7.15 19.72 2.55
N LEU A 18 -5.89 19.48 2.93
CA LEU A 18 -5.00 20.50 3.50
C LEU A 18 -4.35 21.45 2.48
N ARG A 19 -4.63 21.30 1.18
CA ARG A 19 -4.07 22.20 0.16
C ARG A 19 -4.52 23.64 0.38
N ILE A 20 -3.57 24.57 0.32
CA ILE A 20 -3.79 26.00 0.59
C ILE A 20 -5.03 26.57 -0.13
N ASN A 21 -5.21 26.24 -1.41
CA ASN A 21 -6.34 26.76 -2.18
C ASN A 21 -7.69 26.24 -1.70
N LYS A 22 -7.74 25.00 -1.17
CA LYS A 22 -8.95 24.51 -0.50
C LYS A 22 -9.18 25.27 0.79
N LEU A 23 -8.13 25.51 1.59
CA LEU A 23 -8.22 26.18 2.90
C LEU A 23 -8.87 27.56 2.86
N TYR A 24 -8.72 28.32 1.77
CA TYR A 24 -9.42 29.61 1.58
C TYR A 24 -10.94 29.49 1.43
N THR A 25 -11.44 28.30 1.10
CA THR A 25 -12.85 27.96 0.94
C THR A 25 -13.34 26.92 1.96
N SER A 26 -12.46 26.51 2.87
CA SER A 26 -12.65 25.32 3.71
C SER A 26 -13.42 25.59 5.00
N ASP A 27 -14.01 24.49 5.49
CA ASP A 27 -14.54 24.33 6.83
C ASP A 27 -13.49 24.67 7.92
N SER A 28 -13.95 25.35 8.97
CA SER A 28 -13.19 25.75 10.16
C SER A 28 -12.33 24.61 10.76
N LYS A 29 -12.74 23.35 10.59
CA LYS A 29 -12.01 22.17 11.09
C LYS A 29 -10.66 21.95 10.41
N LEU A 30 -10.54 22.21 9.10
CA LEU A 30 -9.27 22.00 8.38
C LEU A 30 -8.22 23.03 8.78
N ILE A 31 -8.65 24.24 9.13
CA ILE A 31 -7.79 25.28 9.70
C ILE A 31 -7.30 24.87 11.10
N GLN A 32 -8.18 24.30 11.93
CA GLN A 32 -7.80 23.77 13.25
C GLN A 32 -6.79 22.63 13.12
N LEU A 33 -7.05 21.68 12.21
CA LEU A 33 -6.12 20.59 11.92
C LEU A 33 -4.75 21.13 11.49
N LEU A 34 -4.70 22.06 10.53
CA LEU A 34 -3.43 22.63 10.08
C LEU A 34 -2.65 23.30 11.22
N LYS A 35 -3.31 24.06 12.11
CA LYS A 35 -2.68 24.68 13.28
C LYS A 35 -2.09 23.63 14.23
N LEU A 36 -2.81 22.53 14.44
CA LEU A 36 -2.35 21.44 15.29
C LEU A 36 -1.16 20.70 14.67
N LEU A 37 -1.23 20.35 13.38
CA LEU A 37 -0.18 19.64 12.65
C LEU A 37 1.10 20.47 12.46
N THR A 38 1.00 21.80 12.45
CA THR A 38 2.16 22.72 12.40
C THR A 38 2.72 23.07 13.78
N SER A 39 2.11 22.58 14.85
CA SER A 39 2.60 22.77 16.21
C SER A 39 3.91 22.00 16.47
N ASN A 40 4.61 22.36 17.55
CA ASN A 40 5.81 21.64 17.97
C ASN A 40 5.54 20.29 18.64
N GLU A 41 4.29 19.84 18.71
CA GLU A 41 3.94 18.56 19.34
C GLU A 41 4.09 17.36 18.39
N TYR A 42 4.03 17.61 17.08
CA TYR A 42 3.99 16.57 16.06
C TYR A 42 5.12 16.65 15.04
N THR A 43 5.43 15.50 14.46
CA THR A 43 6.27 15.36 13.27
C THR A 43 5.43 14.69 12.19
N ILE A 44 5.14 15.45 11.14
CA ILE A 44 4.38 14.92 9.99
C ILE A 44 5.33 14.11 9.12
N VAL A 45 4.87 12.94 8.68
CA VAL A 45 5.65 12.00 7.89
C VAL A 45 4.96 11.73 6.55
N TYR A 46 5.75 11.65 5.48
CA TYR A 46 5.30 11.24 4.15
C TYR A 46 6.26 10.21 3.56
N SER A 47 5.84 9.46 2.54
CA SER A 47 6.60 8.34 2.02
C SER A 47 6.73 8.34 0.50
N HIS A 48 7.38 7.28 -0.02
CA HIS A 48 7.40 6.97 -1.44
C HIS A 48 5.98 6.88 -2.04
N THR A 49 5.05 6.26 -1.32
CA THR A 49 3.65 6.11 -1.75
C THR A 49 2.98 7.47 -1.92
N THR A 50 3.18 8.38 -0.96
CA THR A 50 2.70 9.77 -1.06
C THR A 50 3.27 10.48 -2.30
N LEU A 51 4.57 10.35 -2.56
CA LEU A 51 5.19 10.98 -3.73
C LEU A 51 4.71 10.37 -5.05
N LEU A 52 4.46 9.07 -5.09
CA LEU A 52 3.90 8.38 -6.25
C LEU A 52 2.48 8.87 -6.55
N GLU A 53 1.67 9.13 -5.54
CA GLU A 53 0.34 9.73 -5.73
C GLU A 53 0.42 11.15 -6.25
N ILE A 54 1.28 11.97 -5.67
CA ILE A 54 1.52 13.33 -6.14
C ILE A 54 1.98 13.30 -7.61
N TYR A 55 2.90 12.41 -7.96
CA TYR A 55 3.39 12.26 -9.34
C TYR A 55 2.29 11.89 -10.34
N ASN A 56 1.33 11.06 -9.92
CA ASN A 56 0.23 10.64 -10.78
C ASN A 56 -0.87 11.70 -10.95
N ILE A 57 -0.75 12.87 -10.32
CA ILE A 57 -1.66 14.00 -10.53
C ILE A 57 -1.40 14.61 -11.91
N GLY A 58 -2.41 14.59 -12.79
CA GLY A 58 -2.29 15.15 -14.14
C GLY A 58 -2.16 16.68 -14.21
N ASN A 59 -2.45 17.40 -13.12
CA ASN A 59 -2.41 18.86 -13.06
C ASN A 59 -1.17 19.34 -12.26
N LYS A 60 -0.27 20.06 -12.92
CA LYS A 60 0.96 20.59 -12.31
C LYS A 60 0.69 21.55 -11.13
N ALA A 61 -0.31 22.41 -11.23
CA ALA A 61 -0.65 23.31 -10.12
C ALA A 61 -1.05 22.52 -8.87
N TYR A 62 -1.77 21.41 -9.04
CA TYR A 62 -2.15 20.55 -7.93
C TYR A 62 -0.95 19.80 -7.35
N ILE A 63 0.02 19.38 -8.17
CA ILE A 63 1.29 18.83 -7.67
C ILE A 63 1.97 19.87 -6.76
N ASP A 64 2.13 21.10 -7.26
CA ASP A 64 2.80 22.18 -6.53
C ASP A 64 2.09 22.49 -5.21
N GLU A 65 0.75 22.47 -5.17
CA GLU A 65 -0.04 22.64 -3.95
C GLU A 65 0.21 21.54 -2.91
N HIS A 66 0.32 20.25 -3.30
CA HIS A 66 0.61 19.17 -2.36
C HIS A 66 2.02 19.29 -1.79
N LEU A 67 3.01 19.60 -2.63
CA LEU A 67 4.40 19.80 -2.20
C LEU A 67 4.52 21.00 -1.25
N GLU A 68 3.80 22.07 -1.54
CA GLU A 68 3.72 23.24 -0.68
C GLU A 68 3.06 22.91 0.67
N THR A 69 2.01 22.08 0.67
CA THR A 69 1.37 21.60 1.91
C THR A 69 2.35 20.80 2.77
N LEU A 70 3.07 19.83 2.17
CA LEU A 70 4.12 19.08 2.87
C LEU A 70 5.22 20.00 3.41
N ARG A 71 5.60 21.05 2.66
CA ARG A 71 6.57 22.05 3.11
C ARG A 71 6.06 22.85 4.30
N LEU A 72 4.80 23.33 4.27
CA LEU A 72 4.19 24.08 5.37
C LEU A 72 4.10 23.24 6.66
N LEU A 73 3.81 21.95 6.52
CA LEU A 73 3.78 21.00 7.62
C LEU A 73 5.17 20.64 8.17
N ASN A 74 6.24 21.14 7.53
CA ASN A 74 7.63 20.72 7.80
C ASN A 74 7.75 19.18 7.83
N ALA A 75 7.10 18.53 6.86
CA ALA A 75 6.97 17.08 6.82
C ALA A 75 8.31 16.41 6.52
N VAL A 76 8.54 15.24 7.13
CA VAL A 76 9.77 14.45 7.01
C VAL A 76 9.51 13.26 6.09
N TYR A 77 10.40 13.06 5.12
CA TYR A 77 10.33 11.89 4.26
C TYR A 77 10.81 10.65 5.01
N TRP A 78 9.96 9.64 5.05
CA TRP A 78 10.28 8.33 5.60
C TRP A 78 10.54 7.32 4.50
N ASN A 79 11.63 6.57 4.67
CA ASN A 79 11.92 5.39 3.89
C ASN A 79 12.71 4.39 4.75
N LYS A 80 12.27 3.14 4.75
CA LYS A 80 12.87 2.05 5.54
C LYS A 80 14.31 1.75 5.15
N LEU A 81 14.67 1.95 3.89
CA LEU A 81 15.99 1.59 3.34
C LEU A 81 17.01 2.73 3.49
N PHE A 82 16.56 3.98 3.56
CA PHE A 82 17.45 5.12 3.69
C PHE A 82 16.74 6.32 4.33
N THR A 83 17.45 7.04 5.20
CA THR A 83 17.04 8.38 5.63
C THR A 83 17.76 9.39 4.73
N PRO A 84 17.06 10.17 3.89
CA PRO A 84 17.75 11.18 3.09
C PRO A 84 18.34 12.26 4.00
N ASN A 85 19.57 12.67 3.70
CA ASN A 85 20.18 13.86 4.33
C ASN A 85 19.49 15.16 3.86
N GLU A 86 18.75 15.10 2.75
CA GLU A 86 17.94 16.19 2.24
C GLU A 86 16.59 16.24 2.96
N HIS A 87 16.18 17.44 3.36
CA HIS A 87 14.93 17.68 4.10
C HIS A 87 13.96 18.58 3.30
N ASN A 88 14.44 19.17 2.20
CA ASN A 88 13.62 19.97 1.31
C ASN A 88 12.71 19.08 0.44
N VAL A 89 11.40 19.19 0.67
CA VAL A 89 10.36 18.44 -0.04
C VAL A 89 10.50 18.52 -1.56
N TYR A 90 10.79 19.71 -2.12
CA TYR A 90 10.93 19.88 -3.56
C TYR A 90 12.16 19.17 -4.13
N VAL A 91 13.27 19.15 -3.39
CA VAL A 91 14.48 18.43 -3.81
C VAL A 91 14.24 16.92 -3.77
N ILE A 92 13.60 16.43 -2.69
CA ILE A 92 13.22 15.02 -2.56
C ILE A 92 12.29 14.61 -3.71
N TYR A 93 11.25 15.39 -4.00
CA TYR A 93 10.32 15.10 -5.10
C TYR A 93 11.03 15.11 -6.45
N ARG A 94 11.88 16.10 -6.73
CA ARG A 94 12.67 16.13 -7.98
C ARG A 94 13.54 14.89 -8.15
N ASN A 95 14.17 14.43 -7.07
CA ASN A 95 14.99 13.21 -7.10
C ASN A 95 14.12 11.97 -7.31
N PHE A 96 12.95 11.91 -6.66
CA PHE A 96 11.95 10.87 -6.91
C PHE A 96 11.56 10.80 -8.38
N VAL A 97 11.20 11.93 -9.02
CA VAL A 97 10.80 11.98 -10.44
C VAL A 97 11.91 11.45 -11.34
N LYS A 98 13.16 11.87 -11.12
CA LYS A 98 14.31 11.39 -11.91
C LYS A 98 14.48 9.87 -11.85
N VAL A 99 14.25 9.27 -10.67
CA VAL A 99 14.33 7.81 -10.49
C VAL A 99 13.11 7.13 -11.12
N HIS A 100 11.92 7.66 -10.89
CA HIS A 100 10.67 7.09 -11.34
C HIS A 100 10.49 7.15 -12.86
N GLU A 101 10.96 8.21 -13.53
CA GLU A 101 10.93 8.35 -14.99
C GLU A 101 11.99 7.52 -15.72
N GLY A 102 12.86 6.82 -15.00
CA GLY A 102 13.72 5.80 -15.58
C GLY A 102 12.89 4.70 -16.27
N LYS A 103 13.36 4.20 -17.44
CA LYS A 103 12.70 3.16 -18.26
C LYS A 103 12.23 1.90 -17.49
N PHE A 104 12.80 1.66 -16.31
CA PHE A 104 12.61 0.48 -15.48
C PHE A 104 11.23 0.39 -14.80
N SER A 105 10.65 1.52 -14.37
CA SER A 105 9.42 1.52 -13.57
C SER A 105 8.19 1.11 -14.38
N ARG A 106 8.03 1.67 -15.59
CA ARG A 106 6.78 1.59 -16.37
C ARG A 106 6.41 0.19 -16.83
N VAL A 107 7.38 -0.69 -17.08
CA VAL A 107 7.13 -2.06 -17.55
C VAL A 107 6.61 -2.93 -16.41
N LEU A 108 7.27 -2.88 -15.24
CA LEU A 108 6.86 -3.64 -14.05
C LEU A 108 5.47 -3.27 -13.52
N TYR A 109 5.10 -1.99 -13.59
CA TYR A 109 3.76 -1.57 -13.18
C TYR A 109 2.66 -2.16 -14.08
N ALA A 110 2.91 -2.31 -15.39
CA ALA A 110 1.91 -2.76 -16.35
C ALA A 110 1.60 -4.27 -16.27
N SER A 111 2.59 -5.11 -16.02
CA SER A 111 2.36 -6.56 -15.78
C SER A 111 1.74 -6.84 -14.44
N ASN A 112 2.20 -6.16 -13.38
CA ASN A 112 1.63 -6.29 -12.05
C ASN A 112 0.14 -5.91 -12.08
N GLU A 113 -0.22 -4.84 -12.80
CA GLU A 113 -1.62 -4.43 -12.95
C GLU A 113 -2.52 -5.53 -13.58
N LYS A 114 -2.03 -6.29 -14.57
CA LYS A 114 -2.80 -7.39 -15.19
C LYS A 114 -3.04 -8.55 -14.22
N PHE A 115 -1.99 -8.99 -13.52
CA PHE A 115 -2.13 -10.04 -12.51
C PHE A 115 -3.07 -9.63 -11.39
N ILE A 116 -2.88 -8.41 -10.85
CA ILE A 116 -3.72 -7.86 -9.79
C ILE A 116 -5.18 -7.74 -10.22
N LYS A 117 -5.49 -7.33 -11.46
CA LYS A 117 -6.87 -7.31 -11.96
C LYS A 117 -7.51 -8.70 -11.95
N ARG A 118 -6.78 -9.71 -12.43
CA ARG A 118 -7.29 -11.08 -12.53
C ARG A 118 -7.54 -11.72 -11.16
N ILE A 119 -6.60 -11.61 -10.21
CA ILE A 119 -6.79 -12.18 -8.85
C ILE A 119 -7.91 -11.47 -8.04
N ASN A 120 -8.25 -10.24 -8.42
CA ASN A 120 -9.38 -9.50 -7.85
C ASN A 120 -10.72 -9.82 -8.54
N GLY A 121 -10.77 -10.85 -9.39
CA GLY A 121 -12.00 -11.33 -10.03
C GLY A 121 -12.47 -10.49 -11.22
N ILE A 122 -11.62 -9.65 -11.79
CA ILE A 122 -11.96 -8.94 -13.04
C ILE A 122 -11.65 -9.82 -14.24
N ASP A 123 -12.65 -10.00 -15.08
CA ASP A 123 -12.43 -10.59 -16.39
C ASP A 123 -11.67 -9.62 -17.30
N ILE A 124 -10.38 -9.91 -17.48
CA ILE A 124 -9.49 -9.19 -18.38
C ILE A 124 -9.13 -10.01 -19.63
N GLY A 125 -9.90 -11.07 -19.92
CA GLY A 125 -9.70 -11.93 -21.08
C GLY A 125 -8.43 -12.79 -21.05
N ILE A 126 -7.79 -12.93 -19.87
CA ILE A 126 -6.64 -13.82 -19.63
C ILE A 126 -6.87 -14.64 -18.36
N THR A 127 -6.33 -15.86 -18.31
CA THR A 127 -6.46 -16.72 -17.14
C THR A 127 -5.60 -16.22 -15.96
N THR A 128 -5.90 -16.67 -14.74
CA THR A 128 -5.07 -16.39 -13.55
C THR A 128 -3.64 -16.85 -13.77
N LYS A 129 -3.47 -18.02 -14.38
CA LYS A 129 -2.19 -18.57 -14.81
C LYS A 129 -1.44 -17.67 -15.80
N ASP A 130 -2.10 -17.20 -16.86
CA ASP A 130 -1.47 -16.36 -17.88
C ASP A 130 -1.05 -15.00 -17.30
N SER A 131 -1.90 -14.42 -16.45
CA SER A 131 -1.60 -13.16 -15.78
C SER A 131 -0.41 -13.28 -14.81
N PHE A 132 -0.32 -14.40 -14.10
CA PHE A 132 0.79 -14.71 -13.19
C PHE A 132 2.10 -14.97 -13.93
N ASN A 133 2.06 -15.74 -15.01
CA ASN A 133 3.22 -16.00 -15.86
C ASN A 133 3.73 -14.72 -16.53
N SER A 134 2.84 -13.78 -16.90
CA SER A 134 3.22 -12.46 -17.41
C SER A 134 3.93 -11.63 -16.33
N MET A 135 3.42 -11.59 -15.10
CA MET A 135 4.07 -10.90 -13.97
C MET A 135 5.45 -11.49 -13.66
N LEU A 136 5.55 -12.83 -13.60
CA LEU A 136 6.82 -13.52 -13.34
C LEU A 136 7.80 -13.29 -14.48
N GLY A 137 7.40 -13.47 -15.74
CA GLY A 137 8.25 -13.24 -16.90
C GLY A 137 8.79 -11.81 -16.96
N GLU A 138 8.00 -10.81 -16.56
CA GLU A 138 8.44 -9.42 -16.47
C GLU A 138 9.33 -9.12 -15.26
N ALA A 139 9.01 -9.65 -14.07
CA ALA A 139 9.84 -9.55 -12.86
C ALA A 139 11.21 -10.24 -13.03
N VAL A 140 11.25 -11.28 -13.86
CA VAL A 140 12.43 -12.06 -14.22
C VAL A 140 13.24 -11.39 -15.33
N SER A 141 12.57 -10.77 -16.30
CA SER A 141 13.23 -10.05 -17.40
C SER A 141 13.70 -8.67 -16.98
N ILE A 142 13.44 -8.24 -15.73
CA ILE A 142 14.17 -7.17 -15.07
C ILE A 142 15.65 -7.53 -15.15
N PRO A 143 16.42 -6.87 -16.02
CA PRO A 143 17.83 -7.07 -15.99
C PRO A 143 18.32 -6.25 -14.80
N PHE A 144 19.15 -6.84 -13.96
CA PHE A 144 20.08 -6.09 -13.14
C PHE A 144 21.08 -5.27 -14.00
N SER A 145 20.75 -4.92 -15.25
CA SER A 145 21.53 -4.07 -16.15
C SER A 145 21.82 -2.71 -15.55
N TYR A 146 20.94 -2.22 -14.67
CA TYR A 146 21.21 -1.02 -13.88
C TYR A 146 22.44 -1.15 -12.96
N LEU A 147 22.75 -2.37 -12.51
CA LEU A 147 23.95 -2.70 -11.74
C LEU A 147 25.13 -3.15 -12.62
N ASP A 148 24.87 -3.64 -13.83
CA ASP A 148 25.91 -4.11 -14.78
C ASP A 148 26.89 -3.00 -15.16
N ASP A 149 26.43 -1.75 -15.25
CA ASP A 149 27.27 -0.58 -15.55
C ASP A 149 28.10 -0.11 -14.35
N LYS A 150 27.75 -0.51 -13.12
CA LYS A 150 28.40 -0.04 -11.90
C LYS A 150 29.38 -1.04 -11.28
N ILE A 151 29.19 -2.35 -11.48
CA ILE A 151 30.07 -3.39 -10.90
C ILE A 151 30.25 -4.57 -11.88
N PRO A 152 31.33 -4.61 -12.68
CA PRO A 152 31.58 -5.66 -13.70
C PRO A 152 31.64 -7.09 -13.15
N ILE A 153 32.04 -7.27 -11.89
CA ILE A 153 32.08 -8.57 -11.20
C ILE A 153 30.68 -9.14 -10.98
N LEU A 154 29.68 -8.28 -10.71
CA LEU A 154 28.30 -8.73 -10.56
C LEU A 154 27.70 -9.23 -11.86
N ARG A 155 28.17 -8.76 -13.04
CA ARG A 155 27.65 -9.18 -14.36
C ARG A 155 27.77 -10.69 -14.62
N LYS A 156 28.88 -11.31 -14.23
CA LYS A 156 29.13 -12.77 -14.40
C LYS A 156 28.37 -13.60 -13.37
N ALA A 157 28.31 -13.13 -12.12
CA ALA A 157 27.56 -13.77 -11.06
C ALA A 157 26.04 -13.66 -11.30
N ASN A 158 25.54 -12.49 -11.72
CA ASN A 158 24.13 -12.25 -12.03
C ASN A 158 23.63 -13.21 -13.08
N LYS A 159 24.30 -13.32 -14.24
CA LYS A 159 23.80 -14.16 -15.33
C LYS A 159 23.61 -15.63 -14.93
N TYR A 160 24.39 -16.13 -13.97
CA TYR A 160 24.34 -17.51 -13.51
C TYR A 160 23.36 -17.70 -12.34
N PHE A 161 23.38 -16.81 -11.33
CA PHE A 161 22.48 -16.87 -10.18
C PHE A 161 21.07 -16.42 -10.51
N SER A 162 20.90 -15.37 -11.32
CA SER A 162 19.59 -14.90 -11.76
C SER A 162 18.93 -15.97 -12.60
N LYS A 163 19.57 -16.51 -13.66
CA LYS A 163 18.96 -17.55 -14.49
C LYS A 163 18.54 -18.79 -13.70
N LYS A 164 19.39 -19.31 -12.80
CA LYS A 164 19.04 -20.51 -12.03
C LYS A 164 17.97 -20.24 -10.97
N ALA A 165 18.02 -19.10 -10.26
CA ALA A 165 16.99 -18.70 -9.30
C ALA A 165 15.66 -18.38 -10.00
N VAL A 166 15.73 -17.75 -11.16
CA VAL A 166 14.61 -17.48 -12.08
C VAL A 166 14.00 -18.78 -12.58
N ASP A 167 14.79 -19.69 -13.12
CA ASP A 167 14.27 -20.96 -13.67
C ASP A 167 13.65 -21.78 -12.53
N LEU A 168 14.23 -21.76 -11.33
CA LEU A 168 13.69 -22.44 -10.15
C LEU A 168 12.41 -21.77 -9.63
N THR A 169 12.35 -20.44 -9.65
CA THR A 169 11.18 -19.62 -9.31
C THR A 169 10.05 -19.85 -10.31
N ILE A 170 10.33 -19.73 -11.61
CA ILE A 170 9.39 -19.99 -12.71
C ILE A 170 8.90 -21.43 -12.64
N ASN A 171 9.77 -22.42 -12.45
CA ASN A 171 9.36 -23.82 -12.41
C ASN A 171 8.49 -24.11 -11.17
N TYR A 172 8.87 -23.60 -9.99
CA TYR A 172 8.09 -23.74 -8.75
C TYR A 172 6.72 -23.07 -8.85
N PHE A 173 6.68 -21.84 -9.39
CA PHE A 173 5.45 -21.09 -9.53
C PHE A 173 4.60 -21.57 -10.72
N SER A 174 5.20 -22.12 -11.77
CA SER A 174 4.49 -22.76 -12.89
C SER A 174 3.90 -24.10 -12.49
N SER A 175 4.54 -24.85 -11.58
CA SER A 175 3.94 -26.06 -11.01
C SER A 175 2.73 -25.70 -10.13
N ILE A 176 2.81 -24.63 -9.35
CA ILE A 176 1.67 -24.11 -8.57
C ILE A 176 0.55 -23.58 -9.49
N SER A 177 0.89 -22.91 -10.59
CA SER A 177 -0.12 -22.32 -11.49
C SER A 177 -0.95 -23.35 -12.25
N ASN A 178 -0.46 -24.58 -12.43
CA ASN A 178 -1.24 -25.68 -12.98
C ASN A 178 -2.31 -26.21 -12.01
N GLU A 179 -2.17 -25.92 -10.72
CA GLU A 179 -3.09 -26.33 -9.65
C GLU A 179 -4.01 -25.18 -9.21
N LEU A 180 -3.76 -23.94 -9.67
CA LEU A 180 -4.59 -22.79 -9.36
C LEU A 180 -5.98 -22.96 -10.00
N PRO A 181 -7.03 -23.18 -9.20
CA PRO A 181 -8.37 -23.21 -9.74
C PRO A 181 -8.77 -21.77 -10.12
N ASP A 182 -9.70 -21.62 -11.06
CA ASP A 182 -10.25 -20.31 -11.40
C ASP A 182 -11.16 -19.86 -10.24
N PHE A 183 -10.54 -19.32 -9.19
CA PHE A 183 -11.22 -18.83 -7.99
C PHE A 183 -11.42 -17.33 -8.10
N ASP A 184 -12.67 -16.89 -8.08
CA ASP A 184 -13.02 -15.50 -7.87
C ASP A 184 -13.35 -15.25 -6.38
N PRO A 185 -13.26 -13.99 -5.91
CA PRO A 185 -13.49 -13.65 -4.50
C PRO A 185 -14.89 -14.03 -3.98
N VAL A 186 -15.92 -14.09 -4.84
CA VAL A 186 -17.29 -14.45 -4.45
C VAL A 186 -17.34 -15.94 -4.13
N THR A 187 -16.90 -16.78 -5.07
CA THR A 187 -16.87 -18.24 -4.91
C THR A 187 -16.05 -18.64 -3.68
N PHE A 188 -14.91 -17.98 -3.43
CA PHE A 188 -14.11 -18.27 -2.24
C PHE A 188 -14.87 -17.99 -0.94
N ARG A 189 -15.54 -16.83 -0.84
CA ARG A 189 -16.32 -16.46 0.36
C ARG A 189 -17.45 -17.44 0.65
N GLU A 190 -18.12 -17.93 -0.40
CA GLU A 190 -19.15 -18.97 -0.29
C GLU A 190 -18.57 -20.28 0.26
N CYS A 191 -17.39 -20.72 -0.23
CA CYS A 191 -16.73 -21.93 0.23
C CYS A 191 -16.37 -21.88 1.73
N ILE A 192 -15.85 -20.75 2.20
CA ILE A 192 -15.46 -20.58 3.62
C ILE A 192 -16.60 -20.10 4.52
N LYS A 193 -17.82 -19.97 3.96
CA LYS A 193 -19.04 -19.52 4.66
C LYS A 193 -18.87 -18.20 5.41
N ILE A 194 -18.07 -17.28 4.86
CA ILE A 194 -17.98 -15.92 5.37
C ILE A 194 -19.10 -15.10 4.72
N ASP A 195 -20.11 -14.76 5.52
CA ASP A 195 -21.21 -13.88 5.14
C ASP A 195 -20.74 -12.41 5.10
N THR A 196 -21.49 -11.59 4.36
CA THR A 196 -21.55 -10.12 4.41
C THR A 196 -21.60 -9.51 5.82
N GLU A 197 -22.03 -10.27 6.84
CA GLU A 197 -21.99 -9.89 8.26
C GLU A 197 -20.58 -9.61 8.79
N ILE A 198 -19.53 -10.01 8.07
CA ILE A 198 -18.13 -9.72 8.44
C ILE A 198 -17.86 -8.22 8.68
N LYS A 199 -18.62 -7.32 8.04
CA LYS A 199 -18.50 -5.86 8.22
C LYS A 199 -19.01 -5.37 9.58
N LEU A 200 -19.81 -6.17 10.27
CA LEU A 200 -20.35 -5.88 11.61
C LEU A 200 -19.36 -6.22 12.71
N ILE A 201 -18.29 -6.96 12.39
CA ILE A 201 -17.25 -7.31 13.36
C ILE A 201 -16.43 -6.08 13.66
N GLU A 202 -16.14 -5.86 14.94
CA GLU A 202 -15.24 -4.79 15.37
C GLU A 202 -13.87 -4.95 14.68
N PRO A 203 -13.26 -3.86 14.19
CA PRO A 203 -12.03 -3.94 13.43
C PRO A 203 -10.93 -4.74 14.10
N GLU A 204 -10.76 -4.53 15.39
CA GLU A 204 -9.72 -5.16 16.19
C GLU A 204 -9.88 -6.69 16.29
N GLU A 205 -11.09 -7.21 16.06
CA GLU A 205 -11.43 -8.64 16.11
C GLU A 205 -11.51 -9.28 14.72
N ALA A 206 -11.70 -8.48 13.66
CA ALA A 206 -12.00 -8.95 12.31
C ALA A 206 -11.00 -9.98 11.78
N MET A 207 -9.69 -9.72 11.92
CA MET A 207 -8.65 -10.65 11.46
C MET A 207 -8.69 -11.99 12.21
N PHE A 208 -8.96 -11.99 13.51
CA PHE A 208 -9.04 -13.22 14.30
C PHE A 208 -10.25 -14.07 13.89
N PHE A 209 -11.39 -13.44 13.64
CA PHE A 209 -12.57 -14.12 13.12
C PHE A 209 -12.31 -14.76 11.75
N ILE A 210 -11.67 -14.00 10.84
CA ILE A 210 -11.33 -14.49 9.49
C ILE A 210 -10.39 -15.69 9.56
N ILE A 211 -9.33 -15.60 10.37
CA ILE A 211 -8.37 -16.71 10.54
C ILE A 211 -9.06 -17.94 11.08
N LYS A 212 -9.95 -17.78 12.07
CA LYS A 212 -10.74 -18.88 12.61
C LYS A 212 -11.58 -19.54 11.53
N ALA A 213 -12.35 -18.76 10.76
CA ALA A 213 -13.20 -19.28 9.68
C ALA A 213 -12.38 -20.03 8.61
N LEU A 214 -11.20 -19.52 8.26
CA LEU A 214 -10.28 -20.21 7.34
C LEU A 214 -9.76 -21.52 7.91
N CYS A 215 -9.36 -21.55 9.18
CA CYS A 215 -8.85 -22.76 9.83
C CYS A 215 -9.93 -23.80 10.09
N ASP A 216 -11.18 -23.37 10.31
CA ASP A 216 -12.35 -24.26 10.40
C ASP A 216 -12.63 -24.94 9.05
N TYR A 217 -12.35 -24.27 7.93
CA TYR A 217 -12.42 -24.84 6.59
C TYR A 217 -11.22 -25.75 6.27
N ASP A 218 -9.99 -25.26 6.48
CA ASP A 218 -8.76 -26.05 6.37
C ASP A 218 -7.71 -25.54 7.39
N PRO A 219 -7.29 -26.36 8.37
CA PRO A 219 -6.30 -25.98 9.37
C PRO A 219 -4.95 -25.50 8.80
N HIS A 220 -4.60 -25.87 7.57
CA HIS A 220 -3.37 -25.44 6.91
C HIS A 220 -3.34 -23.95 6.57
N PHE A 221 -4.49 -23.26 6.51
CA PHE A 221 -4.56 -21.82 6.30
C PHE A 221 -3.77 -21.02 7.35
N ILE A 222 -3.56 -21.57 8.56
CA ILE A 222 -2.74 -20.94 9.59
C ILE A 222 -1.32 -20.63 9.10
N ASN A 223 -0.80 -21.40 8.15
CA ASN A 223 0.54 -21.21 7.60
C ASN A 223 0.66 -19.92 6.78
N ILE A 224 -0.45 -19.44 6.19
CA ILE A 224 -0.48 -18.13 5.50
C ILE A 224 -0.20 -17.01 6.49
N PHE A 225 -0.51 -17.18 7.77
CA PHE A 225 -0.33 -16.15 8.80
C PHE A 225 0.98 -16.28 9.59
N LYS A 226 1.79 -17.32 9.30
CA LYS A 226 3.12 -17.52 9.89
C LYS A 226 4.17 -16.79 9.07
N PHE A 227 4.73 -15.71 9.61
CA PHE A 227 5.71 -14.90 8.90
C PHE A 227 6.88 -14.44 9.78
N ASP A 228 8.06 -14.34 9.18
CA ASP A 228 9.27 -13.81 9.81
C ASP A 228 9.12 -12.36 10.29
N LYS A 229 9.71 -12.02 11.44
CA LYS A 229 9.57 -10.71 12.10
C LYS A 229 10.07 -9.52 11.25
N GLY A 230 10.90 -9.74 10.23
CA GLY A 230 11.57 -8.68 9.47
C GLY A 230 10.71 -7.92 8.43
N ASN A 231 9.46 -8.31 8.19
CA ASN A 231 8.68 -7.75 7.08
C ASN A 231 7.21 -7.38 7.42
N ILE A 232 6.98 -6.65 8.51
CA ILE A 232 5.62 -6.30 8.96
C ILE A 232 4.87 -5.42 7.94
N GLU A 233 5.53 -4.48 7.27
CA GLU A 233 4.90 -3.61 6.26
C GLU A 233 4.24 -4.43 5.14
N THR A 234 5.00 -5.35 4.51
CA THR A 234 4.46 -6.23 3.45
C THR A 234 3.37 -7.18 4.00
N LYS A 235 3.43 -7.58 5.27
CA LYS A 235 2.34 -8.37 5.88
C LYS A 235 1.06 -7.57 5.97
N ILE A 236 1.15 -6.32 6.41
CA ILE A 236 0.00 -5.43 6.49
C ILE A 236 -0.55 -5.18 5.09
N GLU A 237 0.30 -4.94 4.09
CA GLU A 237 -0.13 -4.81 2.69
C GLU A 237 -0.87 -6.06 2.20
N PHE A 238 -0.34 -7.25 2.50
CA PHE A 238 -0.98 -8.52 2.18
C PHE A 238 -2.35 -8.65 2.87
N PHE A 239 -2.42 -8.45 4.19
CA PHE A 239 -3.68 -8.55 4.94
C PHE A 239 -4.69 -7.51 4.50
N PHE A 240 -4.27 -6.30 4.20
CA PHE A 240 -5.17 -5.24 3.72
C PHE A 240 -5.84 -5.63 2.40
N ASN A 241 -5.07 -6.20 1.47
CA ASN A 241 -5.61 -6.74 0.22
C ASN A 241 -6.45 -8.00 0.46
N PHE A 242 -6.07 -8.83 1.43
CA PHE A 242 -6.84 -10.02 1.81
C PHE A 242 -8.21 -9.67 2.41
N LEU A 243 -8.29 -8.64 3.25
CA LEU A 243 -9.56 -8.11 3.78
C LEU A 243 -10.49 -7.66 2.66
N ASN A 244 -9.92 -6.99 1.66
CA ASN A 244 -10.61 -6.65 0.42
C ASN A 244 -11.18 -7.89 -0.30
N TRP A 245 -10.39 -8.95 -0.39
CA TRP A 245 -10.77 -10.22 -1.03
C TRP A 245 -11.86 -10.99 -0.26
N ILE A 246 -11.75 -11.01 1.07
CA ILE A 246 -12.69 -11.62 2.02
C ILE A 246 -13.99 -10.79 2.17
N GLY A 247 -14.06 -9.59 1.62
CA GLY A 247 -15.28 -8.76 1.64
C GLY A 247 -15.39 -7.82 2.84
N TYR A 248 -14.37 -7.78 3.71
CA TYR A 248 -14.32 -6.88 4.85
C TYR A 248 -13.99 -5.46 4.39
N TYR A 249 -15.00 -4.58 4.40
CA TYR A 249 -14.92 -3.22 3.86
C TYR A 249 -14.33 -3.16 2.44
N SER A 250 -14.68 -4.14 1.61
CA SER A 250 -14.12 -4.28 0.27
C SER A 250 -14.41 -3.10 -0.65
N ASP A 251 -13.49 -2.89 -1.58
CA ASP A 251 -13.67 -1.99 -2.71
C ASP A 251 -14.68 -2.60 -3.72
N LYS A 252 -15.35 -1.75 -4.50
CA LYS A 252 -16.31 -2.20 -5.51
C LYS A 252 -15.57 -2.80 -6.71
N PHE A 253 -15.17 -4.08 -6.63
CA PHE A 253 -14.44 -4.78 -7.70
C PHE A 253 -15.23 -4.96 -9.01
N GLN A 254 -16.57 -4.95 -8.96
CA GLN A 254 -17.39 -5.49 -10.04
C GLN A 254 -17.99 -4.47 -11.02
N ASN A 255 -17.94 -3.16 -10.77
CA ASN A 255 -18.74 -2.20 -11.55
C ASN A 255 -17.99 -1.37 -12.60
N ASP A 256 -16.68 -1.50 -12.74
CA ASP A 256 -15.91 -0.62 -13.62
C ASP A 256 -14.72 -1.36 -14.27
N THR A 257 -15.01 -2.36 -15.09
CA THR A 257 -14.02 -3.06 -15.95
C THR A 257 -13.20 -2.10 -16.84
N ASN A 258 -13.65 -0.86 -17.03
CA ASN A 258 -13.05 0.15 -17.90
C ASN A 258 -12.36 1.32 -17.18
N LYS A 259 -12.39 1.42 -15.84
CA LYS A 259 -11.68 2.51 -15.15
C LYS A 259 -10.21 2.17 -14.92
N LYS A 260 -9.34 2.77 -15.72
CA LYS A 260 -7.90 2.83 -15.43
C LYS A 260 -7.68 3.34 -14.00
N GLY A 261 -6.87 2.63 -13.21
CA GLY A 261 -6.37 3.12 -11.92
C GLY A 261 -7.13 2.70 -10.65
N PHE A 262 -8.23 1.94 -10.73
CA PHE A 262 -8.97 1.48 -9.55
C PHE A 262 -8.14 0.58 -8.62
N HIS A 263 -7.41 -0.40 -9.18
CA HIS A 263 -6.55 -1.29 -8.39
C HIS A 263 -5.27 -0.60 -7.90
N ALA A 264 -4.81 0.42 -8.64
CA ALA A 264 -3.72 1.26 -8.16
C ALA A 264 -4.13 1.99 -6.87
N ALA A 265 -5.41 2.34 -6.68
CA ALA A 265 -5.89 2.92 -5.42
C ALA A 265 -5.83 1.91 -4.25
N SER A 266 -6.39 0.71 -4.40
CA SER A 266 -6.32 -0.33 -3.35
C SER A 266 -4.88 -0.70 -2.97
N MET A 267 -3.95 -0.75 -3.92
CA MET A 267 -2.54 -1.01 -3.63
C MET A 267 -1.86 0.14 -2.90
N ARG A 268 -2.26 1.38 -3.19
CA ARG A 268 -1.76 2.57 -2.50
C ARG A 268 -2.28 2.65 -1.06
N ASP A 269 -3.55 2.33 -0.85
CA ASP A 269 -4.13 2.17 0.49
C ASP A 269 -3.36 1.14 1.31
N ALA A 270 -3.13 -0.04 0.74
CA ALA A 270 -2.34 -1.09 1.37
C ALA A 270 -0.93 -0.59 1.73
N ALA A 271 -0.26 0.13 0.82
CA ALA A 271 1.08 0.67 1.05
C ALA A 271 1.11 1.80 2.10
N HIS A 272 0.08 2.64 2.17
CA HIS A 272 -0.08 3.64 3.23
C HIS A 272 -0.27 2.98 4.59
N ALA A 273 -1.18 2.02 4.70
CA ALA A 273 -1.39 1.26 5.92
C ALA A 273 -0.12 0.49 6.33
N GLY A 274 0.55 -0.13 5.35
CA GLY A 274 1.81 -0.83 5.50
C GLY A 274 2.93 0.08 5.99
N THR A 275 3.03 1.30 5.50
CA THR A 275 4.05 2.28 5.94
C THR A 275 3.72 2.89 7.29
N ALA A 276 2.44 3.09 7.62
CA ALA A 276 2.06 3.88 8.78
C ALA A 276 2.12 3.15 10.13
N TRP A 277 2.30 1.82 10.11
CA TRP A 277 2.14 0.91 11.25
C TRP A 277 3.09 1.12 12.44
N HIS A 278 4.15 1.90 12.28
CA HIS A 278 5.14 2.18 13.33
C HIS A 278 5.14 3.65 13.77
N PHE A 279 4.19 4.46 13.30
CA PHE A 279 4.01 5.84 13.77
C PHE A 279 2.97 5.91 14.90
N ASP A 280 2.88 7.06 15.57
CA ASP A 280 1.90 7.24 16.64
C ASP A 280 0.46 7.32 16.08
N TYR A 281 0.29 7.98 14.93
CA TYR A 281 -1.01 8.17 14.29
C TYR A 281 -1.00 7.95 12.78
N LEU A 282 -2.11 7.43 12.27
CA LEU A 282 -2.50 7.41 10.86
C LEU A 282 -3.82 8.18 10.72
N LEU A 283 -3.83 9.27 9.95
CA LEU A 283 -5.03 10.06 9.70
C LEU A 283 -5.60 9.77 8.31
N SER A 284 -6.87 9.38 8.25
CA SER A 284 -7.62 9.21 7.00
C SER A 284 -9.11 9.43 7.25
N ASP A 285 -9.78 10.18 6.37
CA ASP A 285 -11.25 10.32 6.44
C ASP A 285 -11.98 9.21 5.67
N ASP A 286 -11.26 8.30 5.00
CA ASP A 286 -11.86 7.12 4.39
C ASP A 286 -12.18 6.09 5.49
N TYR A 287 -13.48 5.94 5.77
CA TYR A 287 -13.97 4.99 6.76
C TYR A 287 -13.55 3.56 6.45
N LYS A 288 -13.67 3.09 5.20
CA LYS A 288 -13.33 1.71 4.83
C LYS A 288 -11.84 1.43 5.00
N PHE A 289 -11.01 2.38 4.58
CA PHE A 289 -9.56 2.33 4.79
C PHE A 289 -9.23 2.18 6.27
N ARG A 290 -9.83 3.03 7.12
CA ARG A 290 -9.58 3.00 8.57
C ARG A 290 -9.96 1.66 9.21
N GLN A 291 -11.13 1.11 8.87
CA GLN A 291 -11.55 -0.18 9.44
C GLN A 291 -10.60 -1.32 9.03
N LYS A 292 -10.11 -1.32 7.79
CA LYS A 292 -9.09 -2.29 7.33
C LYS A 292 -7.75 -2.09 8.04
N ALA A 293 -7.28 -0.86 8.18
CA ALA A 293 -6.02 -0.55 8.85
C ALA A 293 -6.05 -0.95 10.34
N LYS A 294 -7.13 -0.63 11.07
CA LYS A 294 -7.33 -1.05 12.47
C LYS A 294 -7.28 -2.57 12.62
N ALA A 295 -7.93 -3.30 11.72
CA ALA A 295 -7.91 -4.77 11.74
C ALA A 295 -6.50 -5.33 11.53
N CYS A 296 -5.75 -4.81 10.56
CA CYS A 296 -4.37 -5.20 10.35
C CYS A 296 -3.49 -4.87 11.56
N TYR A 297 -3.66 -3.69 12.15
CA TYR A 297 -2.83 -3.20 13.26
C TYR A 297 -3.04 -3.97 14.55
N ALA A 298 -4.30 -4.28 14.89
CA ALA A 298 -4.62 -5.14 16.01
C ALA A 298 -3.98 -6.54 15.86
N PHE A 299 -4.05 -7.11 14.65
CA PHE A 299 -3.50 -8.44 14.38
C PHE A 299 -1.96 -8.49 14.50
N VAL A 300 -1.25 -7.46 14.01
CA VAL A 300 0.22 -7.41 14.08
C VAL A 300 0.75 -6.82 15.39
N GLY A 301 -0.14 -6.37 16.28
CA GLY A 301 0.23 -5.73 17.55
C GLY A 301 0.83 -4.33 17.40
N SER A 302 0.43 -3.58 16.36
CA SER A 302 0.83 -2.17 16.20
C SER A 302 0.12 -1.29 17.23
N THR A 303 0.83 -0.29 17.75
CA THR A 303 0.29 0.73 18.66
C THR A 303 -0.21 1.98 17.94
N THR A 304 -0.12 2.03 16.61
CA THR A 304 -0.54 3.17 15.80
C THR A 304 -2.04 3.40 15.93
N LYS A 305 -2.43 4.64 16.25
CA LYS A 305 -3.84 5.04 16.32
C LYS A 305 -4.34 5.48 14.95
N VAL A 306 -5.36 4.80 14.44
CA VAL A 306 -5.99 5.12 13.15
C VAL A 306 -7.23 5.96 13.39
N LEU A 307 -7.21 7.23 12.96
CA LEU A 307 -8.24 8.21 13.31
C LEU A 307 -8.75 8.97 12.06
N SER A 308 -10.01 9.40 12.10
CA SER A 308 -10.47 10.48 11.21
C SER A 308 -9.92 11.83 11.67
N ILE A 309 -10.08 12.86 10.84
CA ILE A 309 -9.79 14.23 11.24
C ILE A 309 -10.59 14.62 12.49
N ASP A 310 -11.89 14.33 12.51
CA ASP A 310 -12.78 14.71 13.61
C ASP A 310 -12.40 13.99 14.92
N GLU A 311 -12.09 12.69 14.86
CA GLU A 311 -11.60 11.93 16.03
C GLU A 311 -10.27 12.47 16.56
N PHE A 312 -9.36 12.85 15.65
CA PHE A 312 -8.08 13.43 16.04
C PHE A 312 -8.26 14.78 16.73
N LEU A 313 -9.10 15.67 16.19
CA LEU A 313 -9.40 16.97 16.79
C LEU A 313 -10.14 16.87 18.12
N LEU A 314 -10.95 15.83 18.34
CA LEU A 314 -11.62 15.62 19.64
C LEU A 314 -10.64 15.19 20.74
N LEU A 315 -9.53 14.56 20.38
CA LEU A 315 -8.53 14.04 21.32
C LEU A 315 -7.43 15.06 21.68
N HIS A 316 -7.36 16.19 20.98
CA HIS A 316 -6.20 17.08 20.96
C HIS A 316 -6.60 18.57 20.94
#